data_AF-A0A5P9JYT9-F1
#
_entry.id   AF-A0A5P9JYT9-F1
#
_cell.length_a   1.000
_cell.length_b   1.000
_cell.length_c   1.000
_cell.angle_alpha   90.00
_cell.angle_beta   90.00
_cell.angle_gamma   90.00
#
_symmetry.space_group_name_H-M   'P 1'
#
loop_
_entity.id
_entity.type
_entity.pdbx_description
1 polymer ?
#
loop_
_entity_poly.entity_id
_entity_poly.type
_entity_poly.pdbx_seq_one_letter_code
_entity_poly.pdbx_strand_id
1 'polypeptide(L)'
;MSLKSLFTEHPESVGETYFEHMGVALSFAGPLLAAGLAALVHAFLPFLCVTTASATVKRLYARMTNRAPRPAQPSVADRMMGWDPVI
;
A
#
# COMPACT_ATOMS: atom_id res chain seq x y z
N MET A 1 4.02 20.74 23.82
CA MET A 1 4.16 20.15 22.47
C MET A 1 2.86 20.34 21.72
N SER A 2 2.87 21.12 20.64
CA SER A 2 1.67 21.43 19.84
C SER A 2 1.54 20.40 18.72
N LEU A 3 0.32 19.96 18.42
CA LEU A 3 0.01 19.02 17.33
C LEU A 3 0.65 19.42 15.98
N LYS A 4 0.98 20.70 15.80
CA LYS A 4 1.69 21.22 14.63
C LYS A 4 3.10 20.64 14.47
N SER A 5 3.86 20.42 15.56
CA SER A 5 5.25 19.93 15.46
C SER A 5 5.34 18.49 14.95
N LEU A 6 4.34 17.65 15.25
CA LEU A 6 4.24 16.29 14.74
C LEU A 6 4.02 16.21 13.22
N PHE A 7 3.50 17.29 12.60
CA PHE A 7 3.24 17.36 11.16
C PHE A 7 4.24 18.23 10.39
N THR A 8 5.12 18.98 11.07
CA THR A 8 6.04 19.94 10.42
C THR A 8 7.52 19.80 10.81
N GLU A 9 7.93 18.84 11.65
CA GLU A 9 9.38 18.64 11.99
C GLU A 9 10.11 17.59 11.12
N HIS A 10 9.43 16.95 10.17
CA HIS A 10 10.05 16.10 9.15
C HIS A 10 10.18 16.65 7.69
N PRO A 11 9.66 17.84 7.28
CA PRO A 11 9.67 18.24 5.86
C PRO A 11 11.01 18.74 5.30
N GLU A 12 12.10 18.83 6.06
CA GLU A 12 13.38 19.33 5.51
C GLU A 12 14.33 18.23 4.97
N SER A 13 14.05 16.94 5.15
CA SER A 13 15.04 15.90 4.84
C SER A 13 14.84 15.09 3.55
N VAL A 14 13.85 15.38 2.69
CA VAL A 14 13.57 14.46 1.55
C VAL A 14 13.17 15.05 0.20
N GLY A 15 12.97 16.36 0.03
CA GLY A 15 12.86 16.95 -1.32
C GLY A 15 11.67 16.53 -2.19
N GLU A 16 10.66 15.83 -1.64
CA GLU A 16 9.34 15.63 -2.26
C GLU A 16 8.30 16.53 -1.58
N THR A 17 7.28 16.98 -2.31
CA THR A 17 6.26 17.84 -1.70
C THR A 17 5.42 17.01 -0.72
N TYR A 18 5.27 17.48 0.52
CA TYR A 18 4.36 16.88 1.52
C TYR A 18 2.96 16.57 0.92
N PHE A 19 2.53 17.40 -0.03
CA PHE A 19 1.28 17.25 -0.76
C PHE A 19 1.24 16.03 -1.70
N GLU A 20 2.34 15.62 -2.32
CA GLU A 20 2.41 14.39 -3.14
C GLU A 20 2.23 13.15 -2.26
N HIS A 21 2.98 13.07 -1.16
CA HIS A 21 2.86 11.98 -0.19
C HIS A 21 1.47 11.95 0.47
N MET A 22 0.93 13.11 0.85
CA MET A 22 -0.42 13.22 1.39
C MET A 22 -1.48 12.80 0.36
N GLY A 23 -1.34 13.21 -0.91
CA GLY A 23 -2.26 12.82 -1.98
C GLY A 23 -2.24 11.31 -2.24
N VAL A 24 -1.05 10.70 -2.21
CA VAL A 24 -0.92 9.24 -2.29
C VAL A 24 -1.58 8.58 -1.08
N ALA A 25 -1.30 9.01 0.15
CA ALA A 25 -1.89 8.43 1.35
C ALA A 25 -3.43 8.54 1.36
N LEU A 26 -3.98 9.71 1.02
CA LEU A 26 -5.41 9.94 0.92
C LEU A 26 -6.07 9.07 -0.17
N SER A 27 -5.37 8.79 -1.28
CA SER A 27 -5.88 7.92 -2.34
C SER A 27 -6.11 6.46 -1.90
N PHE A 28 -5.41 5.99 -0.86
CA PHE A 28 -5.63 4.69 -0.22
C PHE A 28 -6.63 4.79 0.93
N ALA A 29 -6.59 5.86 1.72
CA ALA A 29 -7.45 6.04 2.89
C ALA A 29 -8.94 6.07 2.54
N GLY A 30 -9.34 6.81 1.50
CA GLY A 30 -10.75 6.92 1.10
C GLY A 30 -11.42 5.56 0.79
N PRO A 31 -10.86 4.75 -0.12
CA PRO A 31 -11.40 3.43 -0.42
C PRO A 31 -11.32 2.45 0.75
N LEU A 32 -10.30 2.54 1.62
CA LEU A 32 -10.23 1.72 2.84
C LEU A 32 -11.38 2.02 3.81
N LEU A 33 -11.65 3.30 4.05
CA LEU A 33 -12.77 3.73 4.88
C LEU A 33 -14.11 3.26 4.31
N ALA A 34 -14.30 3.40 3.00
CA ALA A 34 -15.50 2.89 2.33
C ALA A 34 -15.63 1.36 2.46
N ALA A 35 -14.53 0.61 2.32
CA ALA A 35 -14.53 -0.84 2.52
C ALA A 35 -14.87 -1.24 3.96
N GLY A 36 -14.32 -0.51 4.95
CA GLY A 36 -14.61 -0.72 6.37
C GLY A 36 -16.07 -0.43 6.71
N LEU A 37 -16.63 0.66 6.19
CA LEU A 37 -18.06 0.98 6.35
C LEU A 37 -18.94 -0.06 5.68
N ALA A 38 -18.58 -0.51 4.47
CA ALA A 38 -19.31 -1.57 3.77
C ALA A 38 -19.30 -2.90 4.55
N ALA A 39 -18.15 -3.26 5.15
CA ALA A 39 -18.04 -4.44 6.00
C ALA A 39 -18.86 -4.30 7.30
N LEU A 40 -18.88 -3.10 7.90
CA LEU A 40 -19.69 -2.81 9.07
C LEU A 40 -21.18 -2.96 8.78
N VAL A 41 -21.66 -2.35 7.68
CA VAL A 41 -23.05 -2.51 7.23
C VAL A 41 -23.38 -3.99 6.97
N HIS A 42 -22.49 -4.71 6.30
CA HIS A 42 -22.67 -6.14 6.04
C HIS A 42 -22.76 -6.98 7.32
N ALA A 43 -22.01 -6.63 8.37
CA ALA A 43 -22.05 -7.33 9.65
C ALA A 43 -23.43 -7.24 10.33
N PHE A 44 -24.15 -6.13 10.14
CA PHE A 44 -25.53 -5.97 10.64
C PHE A 44 -26.58 -6.44 9.63
N LEU A 45 -26.32 -6.29 8.32
CA LEU A 45 -27.21 -6.65 7.24
C LEU A 45 -26.46 -7.54 6.22
N PRO A 46 -26.44 -8.88 6.42
CA PRO A 46 -25.59 -9.79 5.65
C PRO A 46 -25.94 -9.91 4.15
N PHE A 47 -27.06 -9.32 3.71
CA PHE A 47 -27.45 -9.27 2.30
C PHE A 47 -26.96 -7.98 1.58
N LEU A 48 -26.50 -6.97 2.31
CA LEU A 48 -25.94 -5.73 1.75
C LEU A 48 -24.41 -5.83 1.64
N CYS A 49 -23.81 -5.19 0.63
CA CYS A 49 -22.36 -5.04 0.49
C CYS A 49 -21.53 -6.35 0.43
N VAL A 50 -22.15 -7.48 0.04
CA VAL A 50 -21.57 -8.84 0.08
C VAL A 50 -20.15 -8.93 -0.49
N THR A 51 -19.87 -8.24 -1.59
CA THR A 51 -18.55 -8.27 -2.24
C THR A 51 -17.81 -6.93 -2.20
N THR A 52 -18.45 -5.88 -1.70
CA THR A 52 -17.97 -4.49 -1.81
C THR A 52 -16.68 -4.27 -1.02
N ALA A 53 -16.62 -4.77 0.21
CA ALA A 53 -15.44 -4.65 1.06
C ALA A 53 -14.25 -5.43 0.47
N SER A 54 -14.47 -6.71 0.17
CA SER A 54 -13.45 -7.62 -0.37
C SER A 54 -12.92 -7.16 -1.73
N ALA A 55 -13.78 -6.70 -2.64
CA ALA A 55 -13.36 -6.18 -3.95
C ALA A 55 -12.49 -4.91 -3.81
N THR A 56 -12.86 -4.03 -2.88
CA THR A 56 -12.10 -2.79 -2.64
C THR A 56 -10.72 -3.07 -2.05
N VAL A 57 -10.62 -3.99 -1.08
CA VAL A 57 -9.33 -4.42 -0.51
C VAL A 57 -8.46 -5.08 -1.58
N LYS A 58 -9.00 -6.00 -2.39
CA LYS A 58 -8.26 -6.62 -3.51
C LYS A 58 -7.72 -5.58 -4.49
N ARG A 59 -8.53 -4.57 -4.85
CA ARG A 59 -8.12 -3.48 -5.74
C ARG A 59 -6.97 -2.66 -5.14
N LEU A 60 -7.05 -2.33 -3.86
CA LEU A 60 -6.00 -1.58 -3.16
C LEU A 60 -4.72 -2.42 -3.03
N TYR A 61 -4.84 -3.71 -2.73
CA TYR A 61 -3.73 -4.64 -2.68
C TYR A 61 -3.02 -4.72 -4.03
N ALA A 62 -3.76 -4.88 -5.14
CA ALA A 62 -3.18 -4.89 -6.48
C ALA A 62 -2.45 -3.57 -6.82
N ARG A 63 -2.99 -2.42 -6.38
CA ARG A 63 -2.31 -1.12 -6.53
C ARG A 63 -1.02 -1.05 -5.73
N MET A 64 -0.98 -1.61 -4.52
CA MET A 64 0.21 -1.67 -3.68
C MET A 64 1.29 -2.57 -4.30
N THR A 65 0.93 -3.78 -4.76
CA THR A 65 1.88 -4.72 -5.39
C THR A 65 2.41 -4.20 -6.72
N ASN A 66 1.61 -3.49 -7.51
CA ASN A 66 2.06 -2.90 -8.77
C ASN A 66 2.99 -1.70 -8.58
N ARG A 67 2.98 -1.07 -7.39
CA ARG A 67 3.89 0.02 -7.03
C ARG A 67 5.18 -0.43 -6.36
N ALA A 68 5.21 -1.65 -5.80
CA ALA A 68 6.44 -2.19 -5.23
C ALA A 68 7.53 -2.24 -6.32
N PRO A 69 8.77 -1.80 -6.03
CA PRO A 69 9.89 -2.04 -6.94
C PRO A 69 9.92 -3.53 -7.25
N ARG A 70 9.87 -3.88 -8.54
CA ARG A 70 10.02 -5.27 -8.95
C ARG A 70 11.31 -5.76 -8.27
N PRO A 71 11.29 -6.84 -7.46
CA PRO A 71 12.53 -7.36 -6.91
C PRO A 71 13.49 -7.52 -8.09
N ALA A 72 14.66 -6.89 -7.97
CA ALA A 72 15.64 -6.88 -9.04
C ALA A 72 15.82 -8.33 -9.49
N GLN A 73 15.52 -8.62 -10.75
CA GLN A 73 15.66 -9.98 -11.24
C GLN A 73 17.12 -10.36 -11.03
N PRO A 74 17.43 -11.47 -10.32
CA PRO A 74 18.80 -11.86 -10.06
C PRO A 74 19.52 -11.93 -11.40
N SER A 75 20.65 -11.24 -11.47
CA SER A 75 21.40 -11.10 -12.71
C SER A 75 21.84 -12.50 -13.17
N VAL A 76 22.13 -12.65 -14.47
CA VAL A 76 22.69 -13.91 -14.99
C VAL A 76 23.99 -14.25 -14.24
N ALA A 77 24.75 -13.24 -13.81
CA ALA A 77 25.94 -13.42 -12.97
C ALA A 77 25.62 -13.99 -11.57
N ASP A 78 24.56 -13.53 -10.90
CA ASP A 78 24.14 -14.07 -9.60
C ASP A 78 23.71 -15.54 -9.69
N ARG A 79 23.11 -15.94 -10.82
CA ARG A 79 22.76 -17.35 -11.07
C ARG A 79 23.98 -18.22 -11.36
N MET A 80 25.03 -17.65 -11.96
CA MET A 80 26.28 -18.36 -12.26
C MET A 80 27.22 -18.45 -11.05
N MET A 81 27.11 -17.54 -10.07
CA MET A 81 27.81 -17.59 -8.78
C MET A 81 27.14 -18.49 -7.73
N GLY A 82 25.89 -18.94 -7.99
CA GLY A 82 25.27 -20.02 -7.24
C GLY A 82 26.01 -21.32 -7.53
N TRP A 83 27.01 -21.63 -6.72
CA TRP A 83 27.76 -22.88 -6.74
C TRP A 83 26.82 -24.10 -6.93
N ASP A 84 27.01 -24.83 -8.03
CA ASP A 84 26.42 -26.14 -8.27
C ASP A 84 27.46 -27.21 -7.87
N PRO A 85 27.29 -27.91 -6.72
CA PRO A 85 28.27 -28.87 -6.23
C PRO A 85 28.20 -30.24 -6.94
N VAL A 86 27.54 -30.34 -8.10
CA VAL A 86 27.33 -31.61 -8.80
C VAL A 86 27.97 -31.60 -10.19
N ILE A 87 29.30 -31.62 -10.22
CA ILE A 87 30.11 -32.34 -11.22
C ILE A 87 31.26 -33.04 -10.49
#